data_AF-A0A9D6NDL3-F1
#
_entry.id   AF-A0A9D6NDL3-F1
#
_cell.length_a   1.000
_cell.length_b   1.000
_cell.length_c   1.000
_cell.angle_alpha   90.00
_cell.angle_beta   90.00
_cell.angle_gamma   90.00
#
_symmetry.space_group_name_H-M   'P 1'
#
loop_
_entity.id
_entity.type
_entity.pdbx_description
1 polymer ?
#
loop_
_entity_poly.entity_id
_entity_poly.type
_entity_poly.pdbx_seq_one_letter_code
_entity_poly.pdbx_strand_id
1 'polypeptide(L)'
;MRPSRRAFTLLESVIGLGIFVLLLIVLATMMTGGTALWRDLESSADANLNLRNLAVRLRQDLARTSFQELATTTVPGGGAHHGDAVWFLSAVDPATGEFMRKSDGTPFWQRNLLYYSVVPNGHSELYGYACAGGADSDGYDDRCPHKMLICKQIDSGVPTVITDETSQESLIPAGQIANYLTAPDGFDVSGMSGEPGLELTQVVARALVTFRVFPAPGSWGNEVRVDARAVQIRSAEKSVAIGQSPLGEGKFTTQLEFSVAPENP
;
A
#
# COMPACT_ATOMS: atom_id res chain seq x y z
N MET A 1 -66.47 -23.03 -29.48
CA MET A 1 -66.03 -22.36 -28.23
C MET A 1 -65.47 -21.00 -28.58
N ARG A 2 -66.20 -19.91 -28.35
CA ARG A 2 -65.68 -18.54 -28.50
C ARG A 2 -64.94 -18.16 -27.23
N PRO A 3 -63.70 -17.63 -27.29
CA PRO A 3 -63.04 -17.13 -26.09
C PRO A 3 -63.80 -15.89 -25.59
N SER A 4 -64.26 -15.93 -24.34
CA SER A 4 -64.80 -14.78 -23.64
C SER A 4 -63.67 -13.75 -23.49
N ARG A 5 -63.69 -12.70 -24.30
CA ARG A 5 -62.84 -11.52 -24.08
C ARG A 5 -63.43 -10.71 -22.94
N ARG A 6 -63.07 -11.03 -21.70
CA ARG A 6 -63.34 -10.16 -20.55
C ARG A 6 -62.36 -9.00 -20.61
N ALA A 7 -62.85 -7.80 -20.84
CA ALA A 7 -62.05 -6.59 -20.68
C ALA A 7 -61.78 -6.39 -19.18
N PHE A 8 -60.51 -6.11 -18.82
CA PHE A 8 -60.12 -5.79 -17.45
C PHE A 8 -60.88 -4.56 -16.96
N THR A 9 -61.37 -4.61 -15.73
CA THR A 9 -62.02 -3.46 -15.09
C THR A 9 -60.96 -2.44 -14.68
N LEU A 10 -61.31 -1.14 -14.69
CA LEU A 10 -60.40 -0.08 -14.24
C LEU A 10 -59.84 -0.34 -12.83
N LEU A 11 -60.65 -0.94 -11.95
CA LEU A 11 -60.26 -1.31 -10.60
C LEU A 11 -59.15 -2.38 -10.58
N GLU A 12 -59.28 -3.44 -11.38
CA GLU A 12 -58.26 -4.48 -11.50
C GLU A 12 -56.94 -3.93 -12.05
N SER A 13 -56.99 -3.00 -13.01
CA SER A 13 -55.80 -2.34 -13.55
C SER A 13 -55.09 -1.47 -12.49
N VAL A 14 -55.85 -0.72 -11.68
CA VAL A 14 -55.29 0.10 -10.58
C VAL A 14 -54.65 -0.78 -9.50
N ILE A 15 -55.31 -1.87 -9.11
CA ILE A 15 -54.77 -2.82 -8.13
C ILE A 15 -53.51 -3.50 -8.69
N GLY A 16 -53.53 -3.96 -9.95
CA GLY A 16 -52.38 -4.57 -10.61
C GLY A 16 -51.17 -3.63 -10.70
N LEU A 17 -51.39 -2.37 -11.07
CA LEU A 17 -50.36 -1.33 -11.08
C LEU A 17 -49.82 -1.06 -9.66
N GLY A 18 -50.69 -0.99 -8.65
CA GLY A 18 -50.29 -0.79 -7.26
C GLY A 18 -49.39 -1.91 -6.74
N ILE A 19 -49.75 -3.17 -7.00
CA ILE A 19 -48.93 -4.34 -6.66
C ILE A 19 -47.59 -4.28 -7.40
N PHE A 20 -47.61 -3.95 -8.70
CA PHE A 20 -46.40 -3.87 -9.51
C PHE A 20 -45.45 -2.78 -9.00
N VAL A 21 -45.95 -1.60 -8.67
CA VAL A 21 -45.14 -0.52 -8.08
C VAL A 21 -44.56 -0.95 -6.73
N LEU A 22 -45.35 -1.61 -5.88
CA LEU A 22 -44.87 -2.11 -4.59
C LEU A 22 -43.75 -3.14 -4.78
N LEU A 23 -43.90 -4.06 -5.74
CA LEU A 23 -42.86 -5.02 -6.10
C LEU A 23 -41.60 -4.32 -6.64
N LEU A 24 -41.74 -3.29 -7.47
CA LEU A 24 -40.60 -2.51 -7.96
C LEU A 24 -39.88 -1.77 -6.83
N ILE A 25 -40.60 -1.21 -5.85
CA ILE A 25 -40.00 -0.56 -4.68
C ILE A 25 -39.19 -1.58 -3.87
N VAL A 26 -39.77 -2.76 -3.61
CA VAL A 26 -39.07 -3.84 -2.89
C VAL A 26 -37.81 -4.25 -3.66
N LEU A 27 -37.91 -4.49 -4.96
CA LEU A 27 -36.77 -4.87 -5.79
C LEU A 27 -35.69 -3.77 -5.81
N ALA A 28 -36.08 -2.51 -5.90
CA ALA A 28 -35.17 -1.37 -5.85
C ALA A 28 -34.44 -1.32 -4.50
N THR A 29 -35.13 -1.51 -3.37
CA THR A 29 -34.50 -1.54 -2.04
C THR A 29 -33.56 -2.72 -1.86
N MET A 30 -33.90 -3.90 -2.39
CA MET A 30 -33.01 -5.06 -2.36
C MET A 30 -31.76 -4.82 -3.22
N MET A 31 -31.92 -4.19 -4.39
CA MET A 31 -30.80 -3.87 -5.27
C MET A 31 -29.87 -2.81 -4.67
N THR A 32 -30.41 -1.76 -4.05
CA THR A 32 -29.60 -0.74 -3.38
C THR A 32 -28.89 -1.31 -2.15
N GLY A 33 -29.55 -2.17 -1.37
CA GLY A 33 -28.93 -2.89 -0.26
C GLY A 33 -27.81 -3.83 -0.72
N GLY A 34 -28.05 -4.61 -1.78
CA GLY A 34 -27.06 -5.54 -2.34
C GLY A 34 -25.82 -4.83 -2.90
N THR A 35 -26.02 -3.71 -3.62
CA THR A 35 -24.89 -2.91 -4.16
C THR A 35 -24.09 -2.22 -3.06
N ALA A 36 -24.74 -1.75 -1.99
CA ALA A 36 -24.05 -1.19 -0.83
C ALA A 36 -23.18 -2.23 -0.12
N LEU A 37 -23.74 -3.42 0.15
CA LEU A 37 -23.03 -4.53 0.76
C LEU A 37 -21.85 -4.98 -0.09
N TRP A 38 -22.06 -5.13 -1.40
CA TRP A 38 -20.99 -5.50 -2.34
C TRP A 38 -19.81 -4.52 -2.27
N ARG A 39 -20.08 -3.21 -2.28
CA ARG A 39 -19.02 -2.18 -2.22
C ARG A 39 -18.25 -2.21 -0.91
N ASP A 40 -18.92 -2.48 0.21
CA ASP A 40 -18.27 -2.57 1.51
C ASP A 40 -17.39 -3.82 1.61
N LEU A 41 -17.87 -4.96 1.08
CA LEU A 41 -17.08 -6.20 0.97
C LEU A 41 -15.85 -6.02 0.06
N GLU A 42 -16.03 -5.38 -1.10
CA GLU A 42 -14.94 -5.06 -2.04
C GLU A 42 -13.89 -4.17 -1.36
N SER A 43 -14.31 -3.11 -0.67
CA SER A 43 -13.38 -2.20 0.01
C SER A 43 -12.59 -2.88 1.14
N SER A 44 -13.22 -3.79 1.88
CA SER A 44 -12.54 -4.57 2.92
C SER A 44 -11.59 -5.60 2.33
N ALA A 45 -11.99 -6.29 1.26
CA ALA A 45 -11.14 -7.24 0.56
C ALA A 45 -9.91 -6.56 -0.02
N ASP A 46 -10.05 -5.41 -0.67
CA ASP A 46 -8.94 -4.64 -1.24
C ASP A 46 -7.93 -4.21 -0.18
N ALA A 47 -8.40 -3.65 0.94
CA ALA A 47 -7.53 -3.24 2.05
C ALA A 47 -6.73 -4.43 2.60
N ASN A 48 -7.39 -5.57 2.81
CA ASN A 48 -6.74 -6.79 3.29
C ASN A 48 -5.74 -7.36 2.28
N LEU A 49 -6.07 -7.39 1.00
CA LEU A 49 -5.19 -7.88 -0.05
C LEU A 49 -3.94 -7.02 -0.18
N ASN A 50 -4.08 -5.69 -0.15
CA ASN A 50 -2.94 -4.78 -0.20
C ASN A 50 -1.99 -4.98 0.98
N LEU A 51 -2.51 -5.10 2.21
CA LEU A 51 -1.70 -5.35 3.40
C LEU A 51 -1.00 -6.71 3.33
N ARG A 52 -1.70 -7.76 2.90
CA ARG A 52 -1.11 -9.11 2.76
C ARG A 52 -0.02 -9.15 1.70
N ASN A 53 -0.22 -8.51 0.55
CA ASN A 53 0.78 -8.45 -0.52
C ASN A 53 2.03 -7.70 -0.05
N LEU A 54 1.86 -6.57 0.63
CA LEU A 54 2.95 -5.83 1.29
C LEU A 54 3.71 -6.74 2.25
N ALA A 55 3.01 -7.40 3.16
CA ALA A 55 3.65 -8.21 4.19
C ALA A 55 4.37 -9.43 3.62
N VAL A 56 3.79 -10.14 2.66
CA VAL A 56 4.46 -11.29 2.02
C VAL A 56 5.75 -10.85 1.34
N ARG A 57 5.69 -9.78 0.55
CA ARG A 57 6.86 -9.29 -0.20
C ARG A 57 7.95 -8.75 0.71
N LEU A 58 7.60 -7.83 1.62
CA LEU A 58 8.57 -7.22 2.52
C LEU A 58 9.17 -8.25 3.49
N ARG A 59 8.40 -9.25 3.95
CA ARG A 59 8.96 -10.33 4.76
C ARG A 59 9.99 -11.16 4.00
N GLN A 60 9.68 -11.51 2.75
CA GLN A 60 10.59 -12.31 1.93
C GLN A 60 11.91 -11.56 1.68
N ASP A 61 11.83 -10.26 1.43
CA ASP A 61 13.02 -9.44 1.16
C ASP A 61 13.83 -9.18 2.45
N LEU A 62 13.16 -8.86 3.57
CA LEU A 62 13.82 -8.66 4.87
C LEU A 62 14.44 -9.95 5.43
N ALA A 63 13.85 -11.12 5.18
CA ALA A 63 14.45 -12.38 5.64
C ALA A 63 15.81 -12.64 4.96
N ARG A 64 16.02 -12.10 3.75
CA ARG A 64 17.22 -12.30 2.93
C ARG A 64 18.28 -11.22 3.14
N THR A 65 18.05 -10.22 3.97
CA THR A 65 19.06 -9.19 4.27
C THR A 65 19.84 -9.50 5.55
N SER A 66 20.80 -8.64 5.88
CA SER A 66 21.44 -8.57 7.21
C SER A 66 20.89 -7.38 7.96
N PHE A 67 20.74 -7.50 9.28
CA PHE A 67 20.29 -6.39 10.13
C PHE A 67 21.28 -5.22 10.13
N GLN A 68 22.58 -5.49 9.92
CA GLN A 68 23.61 -4.45 9.85
C GLN A 68 23.55 -3.65 8.54
N GLU A 69 22.98 -4.25 7.50
CA GLU A 69 22.85 -3.68 6.16
C GLU A 69 21.43 -3.16 5.92
N LEU A 70 20.82 -2.58 6.97
CA LEU A 70 19.48 -2.02 6.96
C LEU A 70 19.47 -0.65 7.63
N ALA A 71 18.70 0.28 7.06
CA ALA A 71 18.47 1.58 7.65
C ALA A 71 17.02 2.05 7.43
N THR A 72 16.61 3.01 8.25
CA THR A 72 15.26 3.58 8.24
C THR A 72 15.32 5.10 8.35
N THR A 73 14.34 5.78 7.77
CA THR A 73 14.13 7.23 7.97
C THR A 73 12.65 7.57 7.81
N THR A 74 12.22 8.72 8.30
CA THR A 74 10.86 9.21 8.07
C THR A 74 10.73 9.82 6.68
N VAL A 75 9.63 9.54 5.98
CA VAL A 75 9.31 10.16 4.69
C VAL A 75 8.68 11.53 4.94
N PRO A 76 9.24 12.63 4.42
CA PRO A 76 8.64 13.95 4.56
C PRO A 76 7.27 14.00 3.88
N GLY A 77 6.33 14.73 4.47
CA GLY A 77 5.09 15.13 3.83
C GLY A 77 4.80 16.61 4.07
N GLY A 78 3.75 17.13 3.45
CA GLY A 78 3.36 18.56 3.47
C GLY A 78 2.82 19.07 4.81
N GLY A 79 3.44 18.71 5.93
CA GLY A 79 3.07 19.11 7.30
C GLY A 79 3.10 17.98 8.33
N ALA A 80 3.21 16.72 7.87
CA ALA A 80 3.34 15.51 8.69
C ALA A 80 4.07 14.44 7.87
N HIS A 81 4.66 13.45 8.52
CA HIS A 81 5.36 12.36 7.82
C HIS A 81 4.38 11.45 7.09
N HIS A 82 4.67 11.07 5.84
CA HIS A 82 3.82 10.12 5.12
C HIS A 82 3.91 8.70 5.70
N GLY A 83 5.00 8.38 6.36
CA GLY A 83 5.32 7.07 6.93
C GLY A 83 6.83 6.94 7.04
N ASP A 84 7.30 5.71 7.22
CA ASP A 84 8.73 5.42 7.22
C ASP A 84 9.18 4.94 5.84
N ALA A 85 10.47 5.12 5.60
CA ALA A 85 11.24 4.45 4.58
C ALA A 85 12.15 3.44 5.28
N VAL A 86 12.25 2.25 4.71
CA VAL A 86 13.22 1.22 5.09
C VAL A 86 13.96 0.81 3.83
N TRP A 87 15.28 0.76 3.90
CA TRP A 87 16.09 0.23 2.82
C TRP A 87 17.20 -0.65 3.36
N PHE A 88 17.57 -1.63 2.55
CA PHE A 88 18.52 -2.66 2.95
C PHE A 88 19.14 -3.33 1.73
N LEU A 89 20.26 -4.01 1.94
CA LEU A 89 20.95 -4.74 0.88
C LEU A 89 20.28 -6.08 0.58
N SER A 90 20.17 -6.40 -0.70
CA SER A 90 19.73 -7.68 -1.21
C SER A 90 20.88 -8.35 -1.97
N ALA A 91 21.19 -9.59 -1.61
CA ALA A 91 22.15 -10.42 -2.33
C ALA A 91 21.49 -11.23 -3.46
N VAL A 92 20.23 -10.94 -3.79
CA VAL A 92 19.54 -11.61 -4.89
C VAL A 92 19.97 -10.97 -6.20
N ASP A 93 20.48 -11.79 -7.13
CA ASP A 93 20.78 -11.34 -8.49
C ASP A 93 19.49 -10.93 -9.21
N PRO A 94 19.38 -9.68 -9.72
CA PRO A 94 18.19 -9.21 -10.43
C PRO A 94 17.88 -10.00 -11.70
N ALA A 95 18.87 -10.61 -12.36
CA ALA A 95 18.66 -11.33 -13.62
C ALA A 95 18.13 -12.75 -13.41
N THR A 96 18.64 -13.46 -12.41
CA THR A 96 18.31 -14.88 -12.16
C THR A 96 17.34 -15.08 -11.00
N GLY A 97 17.27 -14.14 -10.06
CA GLY A 97 16.52 -14.28 -8.82
C GLY A 97 17.19 -15.20 -7.78
N GLU A 98 18.43 -15.64 -8.04
CA GLU A 98 19.20 -16.49 -7.14
C GLU A 98 19.91 -15.69 -6.06
N PHE A 99 20.11 -16.30 -4.89
CA PHE A 99 20.84 -15.68 -3.79
C PHE A 99 22.35 -15.86 -4.00
N MET A 100 23.06 -14.76 -4.15
CA MET A 100 24.49 -14.72 -4.44
C MET A 100 25.30 -14.76 -3.15
N ARG A 101 26.38 -15.54 -3.18
CA ARG A 101 27.36 -15.63 -2.10
C ARG A 101 28.75 -15.35 -2.64
N LYS A 102 29.58 -14.75 -1.80
CA LYS A 102 31.01 -14.65 -2.03
C LYS A 102 31.69 -16.00 -1.82
N SER A 103 32.95 -16.06 -2.22
CA SER A 103 33.88 -17.17 -2.00
C SER A 103 34.03 -17.57 -0.53
N ASP A 104 33.84 -16.63 0.41
CA ASP A 104 33.86 -16.87 1.86
C ASP A 104 32.51 -17.36 2.44
N GLY A 105 31.47 -17.48 1.62
CA GLY A 105 30.13 -17.92 1.99
C GLY A 105 29.20 -16.83 2.52
N THR A 106 29.70 -15.60 2.71
CA THR A 106 28.88 -14.44 3.08
C THR A 106 28.03 -13.96 1.90
N PRO A 107 26.93 -13.21 2.13
CA PRO A 107 26.12 -12.66 1.06
C PRO A 107 26.96 -11.74 0.14
N PHE A 108 26.76 -11.87 -1.17
CA PHE A 108 27.31 -10.92 -2.13
C PHE A 108 26.23 -9.90 -2.47
N TRP A 109 26.22 -8.77 -1.76
CA TRP A 109 25.21 -7.72 -1.91
C TRP A 109 25.20 -7.17 -3.34
N GLN A 110 24.01 -7.21 -3.95
CA GLN A 110 23.79 -6.80 -5.33
C GLN A 110 23.06 -5.47 -5.42
N ARG A 111 22.01 -5.23 -4.61
CA ARG A 111 21.14 -4.06 -4.77
C ARG A 111 20.65 -3.52 -3.45
N ASN A 112 20.40 -2.22 -3.39
CA ASN A 112 19.58 -1.60 -2.37
C ASN A 112 18.09 -1.79 -2.72
N LEU A 113 17.33 -2.41 -1.83
CA LEU A 113 15.86 -2.43 -1.90
C LEU A 113 15.33 -1.36 -0.96
N LEU A 114 14.52 -0.43 -1.48
CA LEU A 114 13.92 0.67 -0.73
C LEU A 114 12.40 0.53 -0.75
N TYR A 115 11.80 0.51 0.44
CA TYR A 115 10.36 0.53 0.66
C TYR A 115 9.96 1.79 1.41
N TYR A 116 8.99 2.54 0.90
CA TYR A 116 8.50 3.74 1.56
C TYR A 116 7.04 4.05 1.19
N SER A 117 6.33 4.72 2.08
CA SER A 117 4.96 5.17 1.81
C SER A 117 4.91 6.66 1.47
N VAL A 118 4.14 7.01 0.43
CA VAL A 118 4.02 8.40 -0.04
C VAL A 118 2.61 8.66 -0.58
N VAL A 119 2.15 9.92 -0.51
CA VAL A 119 0.95 10.36 -1.24
C VAL A 119 1.35 10.69 -2.68
N PRO A 120 0.64 10.19 -3.71
CA PRO A 120 1.00 10.47 -5.09
C PRO A 120 0.85 11.96 -5.45
N ASN A 121 1.65 12.43 -6.41
CA ASN A 121 1.43 13.71 -7.07
C ASN A 121 0.08 13.69 -7.81
N GLY A 122 -0.53 14.86 -7.97
CA GLY A 122 -1.87 14.96 -8.58
C GLY A 122 -2.97 14.30 -7.75
N HIS A 123 -2.77 14.20 -6.42
CA HIS A 123 -3.71 13.56 -5.49
C HIS A 123 -5.14 14.12 -5.62
N SER A 124 -5.28 15.44 -5.70
CA SER A 124 -6.60 16.09 -5.75
C SER A 124 -7.35 15.76 -7.05
N GLU A 125 -6.64 15.70 -8.17
CA GLU A 125 -7.17 15.33 -9.48
C GLU A 125 -7.58 13.85 -9.53
N LEU A 126 -6.77 13.00 -8.89
CA LEU A 126 -7.00 11.55 -8.87
C LEU A 126 -8.23 11.15 -8.04
N TYR A 127 -8.44 11.80 -6.90
CA TYR A 127 -9.53 11.46 -5.96
C TYR A 127 -10.70 12.45 -5.97
N GLY A 128 -10.58 13.57 -6.70
CA GLY A 128 -11.61 14.60 -6.80
C GLY A 128 -11.70 15.55 -5.59
N TYR A 129 -10.81 15.40 -4.62
CA TYR A 129 -10.69 16.25 -3.45
C TYR A 129 -9.29 16.19 -2.84
N ALA A 130 -8.87 17.28 -2.21
CA ALA A 130 -7.61 17.33 -1.46
C ALA A 130 -7.80 16.71 -0.06
N CYS A 131 -6.80 15.96 0.40
CA CYS A 131 -6.69 15.63 1.82
C CYS A 131 -5.98 16.79 2.54
N ALA A 132 -6.63 17.40 3.53
CA ALA A 132 -6.00 18.43 4.35
C ALA A 132 -4.80 17.88 5.13
N GLY A 133 -4.81 16.58 5.40
CA GLY A 133 -3.79 15.88 6.17
C GLY A 133 -3.84 16.27 7.65
N GLY A 134 -2.97 15.65 8.44
CA GLY A 134 -2.70 16.10 9.79
C GLY A 134 -1.90 15.09 10.58
N ALA A 135 -0.98 15.61 11.40
CA ALA A 135 -0.14 14.80 12.26
C ALA A 135 -0.94 14.16 13.40
N ASP A 136 -0.69 12.88 13.64
CA ASP A 136 -0.96 12.21 14.90
C ASP A 136 0.07 12.61 15.98
N SER A 137 0.01 11.94 17.14
CA SER A 137 0.90 12.21 18.27
C SER A 137 2.38 11.96 17.97
N ASP A 138 2.68 11.13 16.98
CA ASP A 138 4.04 10.74 16.60
C ASP A 138 4.53 11.52 15.36
N GLY A 139 3.73 12.47 14.86
CA GLY A 139 4.08 13.32 13.73
C GLY A 139 3.74 12.74 12.35
N TYR A 140 3.02 11.62 12.28
CA TYR A 140 2.66 10.98 11.01
C TYR A 140 1.28 11.42 10.54
N ASP A 141 1.11 11.56 9.23
CA ASP A 141 -0.20 11.84 8.65
C ASP A 141 -1.10 10.62 8.81
N ASP A 142 -2.13 10.71 9.63
CA ASP A 142 -3.08 9.63 9.87
C ASP A 142 -4.45 9.88 9.22
N ARG A 143 -4.57 10.95 8.42
CA ARG A 143 -5.85 11.41 7.86
C ARG A 143 -5.99 11.14 6.37
N CYS A 144 -4.89 11.09 5.63
CA CYS A 144 -4.90 10.69 4.22
C CYS A 144 -4.76 9.16 4.09
N PRO A 145 -5.81 8.44 3.63
CA PRO A 145 -5.75 7.00 3.39
C PRO A 145 -5.24 6.66 1.99
N HIS A 146 -4.79 7.65 1.21
CA HIS A 146 -4.42 7.48 -0.19
C HIS A 146 -2.92 7.26 -0.40
N LYS A 147 -2.20 6.85 0.64
CA LYS A 147 -0.77 6.58 0.53
C LYS A 147 -0.54 5.29 -0.23
N MET A 148 0.56 5.28 -0.98
CA MET A 148 1.02 4.14 -1.76
C MET A 148 2.35 3.68 -1.18
N LEU A 149 2.55 2.37 -1.11
CA LEU A 149 3.86 1.80 -0.83
C LEU A 149 4.61 1.61 -2.14
N ILE A 150 5.76 2.26 -2.24
CA ILE A 150 6.67 2.14 -3.37
C ILE A 150 7.83 1.23 -2.97
N CYS A 151 8.21 0.35 -3.89
CA CYS A 151 9.45 -0.43 -3.83
C CYS A 151 10.37 0.02 -4.95
N LYS A 152 11.64 0.29 -4.63
CA LYS A 152 12.70 0.60 -5.58
C LYS A 152 13.84 -0.39 -5.44
N GLN A 153 14.46 -0.74 -6.57
CA GLN A 153 15.70 -1.50 -6.65
C GLN A 153 16.76 -0.61 -7.26
N ILE A 154 17.87 -0.43 -6.53
CA ILE A 154 18.89 0.56 -6.84
C ILE A 154 20.26 -0.12 -6.81
N ASP A 155 21.05 0.07 -7.87
CA ASP A 155 22.49 -0.22 -7.96
C ASP A 155 23.23 1.10 -7.78
N SER A 156 23.62 1.41 -6.55
CA SER A 156 24.12 2.72 -6.16
C SER A 156 25.65 2.77 -6.24
N GLY A 157 26.17 3.88 -6.77
CA GLY A 157 27.61 4.06 -6.89
C GLY A 157 28.21 3.32 -8.09
N VAL A 158 29.14 2.40 -7.83
CA VAL A 158 29.83 1.64 -8.89
C VAL A 158 28.95 0.46 -9.28
N PRO A 159 28.69 0.22 -10.58
CA PRO A 159 27.84 -0.88 -11.01
C PRO A 159 28.33 -2.22 -10.47
N THR A 160 27.42 -2.99 -9.85
CA THR A 160 27.77 -4.31 -9.34
C THR A 160 28.00 -5.28 -10.51
N VAL A 161 29.13 -6.00 -10.47
CA VAL A 161 29.53 -7.00 -11.45
C VAL A 161 29.59 -8.37 -10.76
N ILE A 162 28.75 -9.30 -11.22
CA ILE A 162 28.56 -10.62 -10.59
C ILE A 162 29.86 -11.44 -10.45
N THR A 163 30.83 -11.24 -11.33
CA THR A 163 32.12 -11.96 -11.29
C THR A 163 33.21 -11.24 -10.49
N ASP A 164 32.93 -10.06 -9.94
CA ASP A 164 33.89 -9.25 -9.20
C ASP A 164 33.32 -8.87 -7.83
N GLU A 165 33.70 -9.62 -6.79
CA GLU A 165 33.24 -9.39 -5.41
C GLU A 165 33.62 -8.01 -4.85
N THR A 166 34.60 -7.33 -5.45
CA THR A 166 35.00 -5.97 -5.03
C THR A 166 34.02 -4.89 -5.46
N SER A 167 33.16 -5.20 -6.43
CA SER A 167 32.09 -4.34 -6.92
C SER A 167 30.80 -4.45 -6.10
N GLN A 168 30.82 -5.11 -4.93
CA GLN A 168 29.63 -5.29 -4.11
C GLN A 168 28.91 -3.96 -3.82
N GLU A 169 27.58 -4.06 -3.78
CA GLU A 169 26.74 -2.94 -3.40
C GLU A 169 27.00 -2.56 -1.93
N SER A 170 26.96 -1.26 -1.66
CA SER A 170 27.02 -0.71 -0.30
C SER A 170 25.69 -0.07 0.06
N LEU A 171 25.30 -0.13 1.34
CA LEU A 171 24.06 0.46 1.80
C LEU A 171 24.05 1.98 1.52
N ILE A 172 22.98 2.47 0.88
CA ILE A 172 22.84 3.91 0.61
C ILE A 172 22.88 4.67 1.94
N PRO A 173 23.76 5.67 2.10
CA PRO A 173 23.80 6.46 3.34
C PRO A 173 22.49 7.21 3.57
N ALA A 174 22.05 7.32 4.82
CA ALA A 174 20.81 8.01 5.17
C ALA A 174 20.74 9.48 4.68
N GLY A 175 21.88 10.15 4.51
CA GLY A 175 21.94 11.51 3.95
C GLY A 175 21.65 11.59 2.44
N GLN A 176 21.67 10.47 1.72
CA GLN A 176 21.45 10.40 0.27
C GLN A 176 20.11 9.75 -0.11
N ILE A 177 19.45 9.05 0.83
CA ILE A 177 18.21 8.32 0.54
C ILE A 177 17.07 9.24 0.10
N ALA A 178 17.07 10.50 0.53
CA ALA A 178 16.06 11.50 0.15
C ALA A 178 15.95 11.69 -1.38
N ASN A 179 17.02 11.44 -2.13
CA ASN A 179 17.02 11.51 -3.60
C ASN A 179 16.11 10.46 -4.25
N TYR A 180 15.77 9.39 -3.51
CA TYR A 180 14.94 8.28 -3.97
C TYR A 180 13.53 8.29 -3.35
N LEU A 181 13.22 9.23 -2.46
CA LEU A 181 11.90 9.35 -1.80
C LEU A 181 10.95 10.25 -2.61
N THR A 182 10.80 9.93 -3.90
CA THR A 182 9.94 10.68 -4.82
C THR A 182 8.52 10.13 -4.84
N ALA A 183 7.53 10.99 -5.12
CA ALA A 183 6.13 10.59 -5.27
C ALA A 183 5.81 10.25 -6.74
N PRO A 184 4.98 9.22 -7.01
CA PRO A 184 4.52 8.90 -8.37
C PRO A 184 3.50 9.91 -8.85
N ASP A 185 3.35 10.02 -10.18
CA ASP A 185 2.28 10.82 -10.79
C ASP A 185 1.01 9.97 -10.87
N GLY A 186 0.14 10.14 -9.88
CA GLY A 186 -0.98 9.23 -9.65
C GLY A 186 -0.49 7.80 -9.38
N PHE A 187 -0.78 6.88 -10.30
CA PHE A 187 -0.31 5.48 -10.22
C PHE A 187 0.90 5.19 -11.12
N ASP A 188 1.36 6.19 -11.89
CA ASP A 188 2.47 6.02 -12.81
C ASP A 188 3.81 6.30 -12.11
N VAL A 189 4.73 5.34 -12.23
CA VAL A 189 6.09 5.42 -11.69
C VAL A 189 7.12 5.71 -12.78
N SER A 190 6.72 5.83 -14.04
CA SER A 190 7.64 6.00 -15.18
C SER A 190 8.53 7.23 -15.04
N GLY A 191 8.01 8.33 -14.47
CA GLY A 191 8.76 9.56 -14.22
C GLY A 191 9.91 9.43 -13.21
N MET A 192 9.97 8.34 -12.43
CA MET A 192 11.04 8.11 -11.46
C MET A 192 12.31 7.54 -12.08
N SER A 193 12.28 7.05 -13.32
CA SER A 193 13.40 6.34 -13.96
C SER A 193 14.67 7.18 -14.14
N GLY A 194 14.61 8.50 -13.93
CA GLY A 194 15.77 9.40 -13.98
C GLY A 194 16.65 9.38 -12.73
N GLU A 195 16.26 8.66 -11.68
CA GLU A 195 17.03 8.55 -10.44
C GLU A 195 18.33 7.73 -10.65
N PRO A 196 19.48 8.18 -10.12
CA PRO A 196 20.76 7.50 -10.36
C PRO A 196 20.77 6.06 -9.86
N GLY A 197 21.15 5.12 -10.72
CA GLY A 197 21.26 3.70 -10.37
C GLY A 197 19.92 2.99 -10.16
N LEU A 198 18.79 3.67 -10.41
CA LEU A 198 17.47 3.06 -10.29
C LEU A 198 17.22 2.09 -11.45
N GLU A 199 17.01 0.82 -11.12
CA GLU A 199 16.75 -0.23 -12.11
C GLU A 199 15.28 -0.63 -12.19
N LEU A 200 14.58 -0.59 -11.06
CA LEU A 200 13.19 -0.98 -10.95
C LEU A 200 12.44 -0.10 -9.96
N THR A 201 11.22 0.30 -10.32
CA THR A 201 10.26 0.91 -9.41
C THR A 201 8.90 0.25 -9.55
N GLN A 202 8.24 -0.03 -8.44
CA GLN A 202 6.93 -0.67 -8.42
C GLN A 202 6.05 -0.12 -7.29
N VAL A 203 4.75 -0.04 -7.56
CA VAL A 203 3.72 0.15 -6.53
C VAL A 203 3.40 -1.20 -5.91
N VAL A 204 3.70 -1.39 -4.64
CA VAL A 204 3.49 -2.66 -3.92
C VAL A 204 2.10 -2.73 -3.31
N ALA A 205 1.65 -1.63 -2.72
CA ALA A 205 0.36 -1.52 -2.07
C ALA A 205 -0.20 -0.10 -2.24
N ARG A 206 -1.52 0.01 -2.12
CA ARG A 206 -2.26 1.26 -2.23
C ARG A 206 -3.28 1.36 -1.10
N ALA A 207 -3.87 2.54 -0.97
CA ALA A 207 -4.88 2.83 0.05
C ALA A 207 -4.37 2.62 1.50
N LEU A 208 -3.10 2.94 1.73
CA LEU A 208 -2.50 2.91 3.05
C LEU A 208 -2.76 4.23 3.79
N VAL A 209 -2.99 4.13 5.09
CA VAL A 209 -2.97 5.29 6.00
C VAL A 209 -1.66 5.33 6.79
N THR A 210 -1.10 4.18 7.16
CA THR A 210 0.11 4.10 7.97
C THR A 210 1.04 3.03 7.41
N PHE A 211 2.33 3.35 7.37
CA PHE A 211 3.41 2.39 7.19
C PHE A 211 4.56 2.86 8.08
N ARG A 212 4.79 2.11 9.17
CA ARG A 212 5.81 2.41 10.17
C ARG A 212 6.74 1.23 10.35
N VAL A 213 8.02 1.50 10.52
CA VAL A 213 9.07 0.50 10.64
C VAL A 213 9.86 0.75 11.92
N PHE A 214 9.94 -0.27 12.76
CA PHE A 214 10.62 -0.23 14.04
C PHE A 214 11.78 -1.23 14.00
N PRO A 215 13.03 -0.78 13.73
CA PRO A 215 14.21 -1.61 13.85
C PRO A 215 14.56 -1.84 15.33
N ALA A 216 14.98 -3.05 15.68
CA ALA A 216 15.26 -3.52 17.03
C ALA A 216 14.18 -3.13 18.08
N PRO A 217 12.89 -3.44 17.85
CA PRO A 217 11.79 -3.01 18.71
C PRO A 217 11.76 -3.74 20.07
N GLY A 218 12.47 -4.86 20.19
CA GLY A 218 12.50 -5.72 21.38
C GLY A 218 13.91 -6.06 21.84
N SER A 219 14.02 -6.95 22.83
CA SER A 219 15.30 -7.29 23.48
C SER A 219 16.26 -8.10 22.60
N TRP A 220 15.80 -8.61 21.46
CA TRP A 220 16.54 -9.55 20.61
C TRP A 220 17.45 -8.84 19.59
N GLY A 221 17.46 -7.50 19.58
CA GLY A 221 18.46 -6.65 18.91
C GLY A 221 18.41 -6.60 17.38
N ASN A 222 17.95 -7.67 16.72
CA ASN A 222 18.00 -7.84 15.26
C ASN A 222 16.62 -8.03 14.63
N GLU A 223 15.55 -7.65 15.32
CA GLU A 223 14.18 -7.75 14.80
C GLU A 223 13.80 -6.46 14.07
N VAL A 224 13.06 -6.57 12.97
CA VAL A 224 12.43 -5.44 12.28
C VAL A 224 10.93 -5.67 12.33
N ARG A 225 10.20 -4.78 13.01
CA ARG A 225 8.75 -4.80 13.08
C ARG A 225 8.16 -3.76 12.14
N VAL A 226 7.12 -4.14 11.43
CA VAL A 226 6.38 -3.27 10.51
C VAL A 226 4.93 -3.19 10.97
N ASP A 227 4.42 -1.96 11.15
CA ASP A 227 3.00 -1.66 11.36
C ASP A 227 2.46 -1.00 10.09
N ALA A 228 1.61 -1.72 9.37
CA ALA A 228 0.93 -1.20 8.18
C ALA A 228 -0.58 -1.16 8.42
N ARG A 229 -1.21 -0.03 8.07
CA ARG A 229 -2.65 0.17 8.21
C ARG A 229 -3.25 0.64 6.90
N ALA A 230 -4.41 0.08 6.56
CA ALA A 230 -5.18 0.43 5.37
C ALA A 230 -6.62 0.73 5.75
N VAL A 231 -7.26 1.65 5.03
CA VAL A 231 -8.63 2.09 5.32
C VAL A 231 -9.59 1.54 4.27
N GLN A 232 -10.76 1.12 4.70
CA GLN A 232 -11.89 0.78 3.84
C GLN A 232 -12.54 2.07 3.32
N ILE A 233 -11.87 2.76 2.39
CA ILE A 233 -12.20 4.13 1.97
C ILE A 233 -13.67 4.28 1.60
N ARG A 234 -14.22 3.39 0.75
CA ARG A 234 -15.62 3.49 0.29
C ARG A 234 -16.65 3.38 1.43
N SER A 235 -16.31 2.66 2.50
CA SER A 235 -17.16 2.53 3.68
C SER A 235 -16.96 3.71 4.63
N ALA A 236 -15.72 4.18 4.77
CA ALA A 236 -15.36 5.30 5.62
C ALA A 236 -15.95 6.63 5.13
N GLU A 237 -15.96 6.89 3.82
CA GLU A 237 -16.52 8.10 3.19
C GLU A 237 -18.00 8.34 3.54
N LYS A 238 -18.75 7.28 3.90
CA LYS A 238 -20.16 7.38 4.31
C LYS A 238 -20.35 7.94 5.73
N SER A 239 -19.31 7.88 6.57
CA SER A 239 -19.41 8.13 8.01
C SER A 239 -18.39 9.13 8.54
N VAL A 240 -17.30 9.37 7.81
CA VAL A 240 -16.15 10.15 8.27
C VAL A 240 -15.67 11.05 7.12
N ALA A 241 -15.28 12.28 7.46
CA ALA A 241 -14.67 13.20 6.51
C ALA A 241 -13.22 12.76 6.22
N ILE A 242 -13.02 12.05 5.11
CA ILE A 242 -11.70 11.60 4.64
C ILE A 242 -10.77 12.79 4.45
N GLY A 243 -9.51 12.64 4.86
CA GLY A 243 -8.50 13.69 4.74
C GLY A 243 -8.58 14.78 5.81
N GLN A 244 -9.59 14.75 6.70
CA GLN A 244 -9.76 15.71 7.80
C GLN A 244 -9.87 15.05 9.17
N SER A 245 -10.46 13.86 9.24
CA SER A 245 -10.58 13.12 10.50
C SER A 245 -9.43 12.12 10.66
N PRO A 246 -8.97 11.84 11.88
CA PRO A 246 -8.07 10.74 12.18
C PRO A 246 -8.63 9.41 11.65
N LEU A 247 -7.81 8.68 10.88
CA LEU A 247 -8.13 7.35 10.35
C LEU A 247 -7.12 6.30 10.83
N GLY A 248 -6.07 6.69 11.57
CA GLY A 248 -5.05 5.76 12.06
C GLY A 248 -5.63 4.66 12.97
N GLU A 249 -6.68 4.98 13.72
CA GLU A 249 -7.37 4.07 14.62
C GLU A 249 -8.88 4.24 14.47
N GLY A 250 -9.56 3.20 13.96
CA GLY A 250 -11.00 3.28 13.74
C GLY A 250 -11.60 2.01 13.16
N LYS A 251 -12.93 1.93 13.20
CA LYS A 251 -13.71 0.76 12.72
C LYS A 251 -13.54 0.44 11.23
N PHE A 252 -13.01 1.39 10.45
CA PHE A 252 -12.76 1.24 9.02
C PHE A 252 -11.31 0.93 8.68
N THR A 253 -10.44 0.88 9.70
CA THR A 253 -9.01 0.71 9.52
C THR A 253 -8.64 -0.72 9.87
N THR A 254 -8.03 -1.40 8.90
CA THR A 254 -7.44 -2.71 9.10
C THR A 254 -5.96 -2.51 9.39
N GLN A 255 -5.47 -3.13 10.47
CA GLN A 255 -4.06 -3.14 10.84
C GLN A 255 -3.46 -4.51 10.54
N LEU A 256 -2.25 -4.51 10.01
CA LEU A 256 -1.40 -5.69 9.89
C LEU A 256 -0.03 -5.35 10.46
N GLU A 257 0.27 -5.97 11.60
CA GLU A 257 1.58 -5.92 12.23
C GLU A 257 2.33 -7.23 11.96
N PHE A 258 3.63 -7.12 11.66
CA PHE A 258 4.50 -8.27 11.57
C PHE A 258 5.94 -7.95 11.88
N SER A 259 6.70 -8.98 12.25
CA SER A 259 8.13 -8.89 12.51
C SER A 259 8.91 -9.88 11.68
N VAL A 260 10.16 -9.53 11.39
CA VAL A 260 11.15 -10.37 10.71
C VAL A 260 12.48 -10.16 11.40
N ALA A 261 13.19 -11.25 11.68
CA ALA A 261 14.61 -11.18 12.01
C ALA A 261 15.39 -11.49 10.72
N PRO A 262 16.16 -10.54 10.16
CA PRO A 262 17.02 -10.82 9.02
C PRO A 262 17.97 -11.98 9.34
N GLU A 263 18.06 -12.95 8.42
CA GLU A 263 18.73 -14.24 8.71
C GLU A 263 20.22 -14.23 8.39
N ASN A 264 20.70 -13.25 7.61
CA ASN A 264 22.08 -13.22 7.17
C ASN A 264 22.97 -12.39 8.11
N PRO A 265 24.24 -12.83 8.32
CA PRO A 265 25.22 -12.10 9.10
C PRO A 265 25.62 -10.79 8.41
#